data_AF-A0A9E5TBK0-F1
#
_entry.id   AF-A0A9E5TBK0-F1
#
_cell.length_a   1.000
_cell.length_b   1.000
_cell.length_c   1.000
_cell.angle_alpha   90.00
_cell.angle_beta   90.00
_cell.angle_gamma   90.00
#
_symmetry.space_group_name_H-M   'P 1'
#
loop_
_entity.id
_entity.type
_entity.pdbx_description
1 polymer ?
#
loop_
_entity_poly.entity_id
_entity_poly.type
_entity_poly.pdbx_seq_one_letter_code
_entity_poly.pdbx_strand_id
1 'polypeptide(L)' 'MRTFAVSDIWMPRLLIANDRGLDTLLPQVANVDRRGNVIVRQRLAGALAVDLQLRNFPFDTQRLPIELVSYEYSPAE' A
#
# COMPACT_ATOMS: atom_id res chain seq x y z
N MET A 1 16.66 -3.68 -17.08
CA MET A 1 15.44 -3.28 -16.36
C MET A 1 14.76 -2.24 -17.22
N ARG A 2 13.48 -2.39 -17.53
CA ARG A 2 12.68 -1.43 -18.30
C ARG A 2 11.65 -0.78 -17.38
N THR A 3 11.35 0.48 -17.61
CA THR A 3 10.39 1.23 -16.81
C THR A 3 9.13 1.45 -17.64
N PHE A 4 7.97 1.20 -17.03
CA PHE A 4 6.64 1.41 -17.63
C PHE A 4 5.80 2.28 -16.70
N ALA A 5 4.83 3.02 -17.23
CA ALA A 5 3.79 3.57 -16.39
C ALA A 5 2.96 2.43 -15.80
N VAL A 6 2.55 2.58 -14.53
CA VAL A 6 1.71 1.57 -13.86
C VAL A 6 0.38 1.34 -14.60
N SER A 7 -0.12 2.35 -15.31
CA SER A 7 -1.33 2.26 -16.15
C SER A 7 -1.19 1.38 -17.39
N ASP A 8 0.03 1.11 -17.84
CA ASP A 8 0.29 0.42 -19.12
C ASP A 8 0.46 -1.09 -18.94
N ILE A 9 0.44 -1.58 -17.70
CA ILE A 9 0.64 -2.98 -17.35
C ILE A 9 -0.47 -3.44 -16.41
N TRP A 10 -0.71 -4.74 -16.37
CA TRP A 10 -1.59 -5.30 -15.34
C TRP A 10 -0.96 -5.09 -13.96
N MET A 11 -1.79 -4.67 -13.01
CA MET A 11 -1.44 -4.44 -11.61
C MET A 11 -2.57 -4.92 -10.71
N PRO A 12 -2.25 -5.61 -9.59
CA PRO A 12 -3.26 -5.93 -8.60
C PRO A 12 -3.80 -4.62 -8.02
N ARG A 13 -5.12 -4.55 -7.80
CA ARG A 13 -5.73 -3.36 -7.21
C ARG A 13 -5.54 -3.39 -5.70
N LEU A 14 -4.52 -2.67 -5.25
CA LEU A 14 -4.17 -2.54 -3.83
C LEU A 14 -4.82 -1.29 -3.21
N LEU A 15 -5.33 -1.42 -1.99
CA LEU A 15 -5.81 -0.33 -1.15
C LEU A 15 -5.23 -0.43 0.25
N ILE A 16 -5.05 0.72 0.89
CA ILE A 16 -4.84 0.78 2.34
C ILE A 16 -6.22 1.02 2.96
N ALA A 17 -6.77 -0.02 3.59
CA ALA A 17 -8.16 -0.03 4.06
C ALA A 17 -8.42 1.02 5.14
N ASN A 18 -7.41 1.33 5.95
CA ASN A 18 -7.49 2.32 7.01
C ASN A 18 -6.93 3.70 6.62
N ASP A 19 -6.84 3.99 5.33
CA ASP A 19 -6.45 5.31 4.79
C ASP A 19 -7.46 6.42 5.20
N ARG A 20 -6.93 7.57 5.67
CA ARG A 20 -7.68 8.80 5.98
C ARG A 20 -7.05 10.05 5.39
N GLY A 21 -6.32 9.92 4.30
CA GLY A 21 -5.66 11.02 3.60
C GLY A 21 -4.18 10.74 3.40
N LEU A 22 -3.84 9.59 2.82
CA LEU A 22 -2.50 9.27 2.35
C LEU A 22 -2.25 9.86 0.97
N ASP A 23 -1.09 10.51 0.82
CA ASP A 23 -0.57 10.97 -0.46
C ASP A 23 0.47 9.98 -1.01
N THR A 24 0.42 9.72 -2.32
CA THR A 24 1.50 9.05 -3.05
C THR A 24 2.57 10.07 -3.47
N LEU A 25 3.79 9.88 -3.00
CA LEU A 25 4.89 10.84 -3.16
C LEU A 25 5.94 10.45 -4.19
N LEU A 26 5.81 9.29 -4.82
CA LEU A 26 6.69 8.87 -5.93
C LEU A 26 5.89 8.74 -7.23
N PRO A 27 6.56 8.80 -8.39
CA PRO A 27 5.91 8.51 -9.67
C PRO A 27 5.31 7.09 -9.70
N GLN A 28 4.12 6.94 -10.29
CA GLN A 28 3.48 5.65 -10.47
C GLN A 28 4.10 4.90 -11.66
N VAL A 29 5.29 4.36 -11.43
CA VAL A 29 6.06 3.60 -12.42
C VAL A 29 6.41 2.21 -11.91
N ALA A 30 6.45 1.26 -12.85
CA ALA A 30 6.83 -0.12 -12.62
C ALA A 30 8.17 -0.40 -13.29
N ASN A 31 9.07 -1.08 -12.58
CA ASN A 31 10.32 -1.55 -13.15
C ASN A 31 10.24 -3.05 -13.40
N VAL A 32 10.45 -3.47 -14.64
CA VAL A 32 10.34 -4.85 -15.08
C VAL A 32 11.71 -5.39 -15.47
N ASP A 33 12.10 -6.53 -14.93
CA ASP A 33 13.35 -7.20 -15.27
C ASP A 33 13.23 -8.11 -16.51
N ARG A 34 14.34 -8.77 -16.91
CA ARG A 34 14.35 -9.64 -18.09
C ARG A 34 13.53 -10.93 -17.91
N ARG A 35 13.18 -11.30 -16.68
CA ARG A 35 12.37 -12.48 -16.34
C ARG A 35 10.89 -12.14 -16.19
N GLY A 36 10.52 -10.87 -16.30
CA GLY A 36 9.15 -10.40 -16.15
C GLY A 36 8.77 -10.03 -14.71
N ASN A 37 9.71 -10.02 -13.76
CA ASN A 37 9.41 -9.59 -12.40
C ASN A 37 9.12 -8.08 -12.39
N VAL A 38 8.01 -7.70 -11.76
CA VAL A 38 7.54 -6.31 -11.69
C VAL A 38 7.80 -5.75 -10.30
N ILE A 39 8.45 -4.58 -10.21
CA ILE A 39 8.67 -3.85 -8.96
C ILE A 39 8.09 -2.44 -9.08
N VAL A 40 7.04 -2.17 -8.31
CA VAL A 40 6.50 -0.84 -8.08
C VAL A 40 6.96 -0.35 -6.70
N ARG A 41 7.40 0.90 -6.62
CA ARG A 41 7.76 1.54 -5.35
C ARG A 41 6.94 2.81 -5.18
N GLN A 42 6.32 2.93 -4.03
CA GLN A 42 5.64 4.14 -3.60
C GLN A 42 6.15 4.59 -2.25
N ARG A 43 6.13 5.90 -2.05
CA ARG A 43 6.30 6.52 -0.75
C ARG A 43 4.95 7.10 -0.38
N LEU A 44 4.46 6.75 0.79
CA LEU A 44 3.17 7.20 1.30
C LEU A 44 3.39 8.10 2.52
N ALA A 45 2.58 9.14 2.65
CA ALA A 45 2.57 10.00 3.83
C ALA A 45 1.14 10.49 4.09
N GLY A 46 0.73 10.53 5.35
CA GLY A 46 -0.60 11.01 5.72
C GLY A 46 -1.19 10.27 6.91
N ALA A 47 -2.50 10.43 7.09
CA ALA A 47 -3.22 9.90 8.24
C ALA A 47 -3.77 8.49 8.00
N LEU A 48 -3.77 7.69 9.07
CA LEU A 48 -4.40 6.37 9.14
C LEU A 48 -5.40 6.35 10.29
N ALA A 49 -6.51 5.63 10.12
CA ALA A 49 -7.44 5.32 11.19
C ALA A 49 -6.98 4.07 11.96
N VAL A 50 -7.01 4.13 13.29
CA VAL A 50 -6.72 2.99 14.17
C VAL A 50 -7.55 3.10 15.45
N ASP A 51 -8.05 1.97 15.94
CA ASP A 51 -8.69 1.87 17.25
C ASP A 51 -7.63 1.81 18.37
N LEU A 52 -7.57 2.87 19.18
CA LEU A 52 -6.61 2.97 20.29
C LEU A 52 -7.12 2.27 21.56
N GLN A 53 -6.22 1.58 22.25
CA GLN A 53 -6.48 0.91 23.53
C GLN A 53 -6.12 1.82 24.71
N LEU A 54 -7.00 2.76 25.07
CA LEU A 54 -6.71 3.81 26.07
C LEU A 54 -7.03 3.44 27.53
N ARG A 55 -7.28 2.16 27.81
CA ARG A 55 -7.70 1.71 29.16
C ARG A 55 -6.66 1.95 30.26
N ASN A 56 -5.38 1.96 29.91
CA ASN A 56 -4.25 2.08 30.85
C ASN A 56 -3.49 3.40 30.70
N PHE A 57 -4.13 4.43 30.14
CA PHE A 57 -3.49 5.74 29.93
C PHE A 57 -2.92 6.31 31.25
N PRO A 58 -1.71 6.91 31.27
CA PRO A 58 -0.82 7.19 30.13
C PRO A 58 0.21 6.07 29.83
N PHE A 59 0.06 4.88 30.41
CA PHE A 59 1.00 3.76 30.31
C PHE A 59 0.51 2.64 29.38
N ASP A 60 -0.44 2.94 28.49
CA ASP A 60 -0.93 2.00 27.50
C ASP A 60 0.10 1.71 26.39
N THR A 61 -0.14 0.65 25.64
CA THR A 61 0.65 0.28 24.46
C THR A 61 -0.29 0.15 23.27
N GLN A 62 0.09 0.74 22.14
CA GLN A 62 -0.73 0.78 20.93
C GLN A 62 -0.18 -0.12 19.83
N ARG A 63 -1.09 -0.66 19.02
CA ARG A 63 -0.77 -1.30 17.74
C ARG A 63 -1.34 -0.43 16.64
N LEU A 64 -0.48 0.04 15.74
CA LEU A 64 -0.84 0.96 14.65
C LEU A 64 -0.66 0.24 13.30
N PRO A 65 -1.61 -0.60 12.87
CA PRO A 65 -1.46 -1.37 11.64
C PRO A 65 -1.60 -0.51 10.40
N ILE A 66 -0.96 -0.96 9.32
CA ILE A 66 -1.26 -0.54 7.95
C ILE A 66 -1.99 -1.72 7.30
N GLU A 67 -3.25 -1.54 6.96
CA GLU A 67 -4.09 -2.63 6.45
C GLU A 67 -4.09 -2.62 4.93
N LEU A 68 -3.24 -3.45 4.32
CA LEU A 68 -3.16 -3.59 2.87
C LEU A 68 -4.12 -4.68 2.38
N VAL A 69 -5.01 -4.33 1.46
CA VAL A 69 -5.94 -5.28 0.83
C VAL A 69 -5.78 -5.25 -0.69
N SER A 70 -5.89 -6.42 -1.31
CA SER A 70 -6.12 -6.55 -2.75
C SER A 70 -7.59 -6.82 -2.94
N TYR A 71 -8.26 -6.03 -3.77
CA TYR A 71 -9.66 -6.23 -4.13
C TYR A 71 -9.76 -6.57 -5.62
N GLU A 72 -10.91 -7.10 -6.04
CA GLU A 72 -11.25 -7.43 -7.44
C GLU A 72 -10.66 -8.74 -7.99
N TYR A 73 -9.47 -9.18 -7.55
CA TYR A 73 -8.85 -10.42 -8.06
C TYR A 73 -8.76 -11.50 -6.97
N SER A 74 -9.13 -12.74 -7.33
CA SER A 74 -8.95 -13.89 -6.46
C SER A 74 -7.50 -14.38 -6.47
N PRO A 75 -7.03 -15.13 -5.45
CA PRO A 75 -5.68 -15.71 -5.47
C PRO A 75 -5.40 -16.66 -6.64
N ALA A 76 -6.43 -17.08 -7.37
CA ALA A 76 -6.34 -18.01 -8.50
C ALA A 76 -6.25 -17.29 -9.88
N GLU A 77 -6.35 -15.96 -9.89
CA GLU A 77 -6.16 -15.10 -11.06
C GLU A 77 -4.81 -14.39 -11.00
#